data_AF-G2QKU9-F1
#
_entry.id   AF-G2QKU9-F1
#
_cell.length_a   1.000
_cell.length_b   1.000
_cell.length_c   1.000
_cell.angle_alpha   90.00
_cell.angle_beta   90.00
_cell.angle_gamma   90.00
#
_symmetry.space_group_name_H-M   'P 1'
#
loop_
_entity.id
_entity.type
_entity.pdbx_description
1 polymer ?
#
loop_
_entity_poly.entity_id
_entity_poly.type
_entity_poly.pdbx_seq_one_letter_code
_entity_poly.pdbx_strand_id
1 'polypeptide(L)' 'MPIEKRKSHSTYYHASLAQNIAKNSFVVMPCSCVIRSIFVEVVLTIALQRRIKDAKRRAELELDKS' A
#
# COMPACT_ATOMS: atom_id res chain seq x y z
N MET A 1 37.40 21.13 17.71
CA MET A 1 36.36 20.08 17.84
C MET A 1 35.59 20.00 16.53
N PRO A 2 35.41 18.83 15.91
CA PRO A 2 34.54 18.73 14.75
C PRO A 2 33.10 18.83 15.27
N ILE A 3 32.38 19.83 14.78
CA ILE A 3 30.96 20.01 15.09
C ILE A 3 30.23 18.92 14.31
N GLU A 4 29.99 17.76 14.94
CA GLU A 4 29.14 16.72 14.37
C GLU A 4 27.77 17.34 14.09
N LYS A 5 27.43 17.48 12.81
CA LYS A 5 26.17 18.09 12.40
C LYS A 5 25.04 17.28 13.03
N ARG A 6 24.27 17.89 13.94
CA ARG A 6 23.06 17.30 14.50
C ARG A 6 22.21 16.80 13.34
N LYS A 7 22.06 15.48 13.23
CA LYS A 7 21.18 14.86 12.24
C LYS A 7 19.78 15.45 12.41
N SER A 8 19.22 15.96 11.31
CA SER A 8 17.89 16.58 11.36
C SER A 8 16.85 15.52 11.73
N HIS A 9 15.75 15.96 12.37
CA HIS A 9 14.67 15.07 12.77
C HIS A 9 14.13 14.21 11.60
N SER A 10 14.11 14.79 10.39
CA SER A 10 13.77 14.09 9.14
C SER A 10 14.71 12.92 8.83
N THR A 11 16.02 13.10 8.95
CA THR A 11 16.97 11.99 8.67
C THR A 11 16.81 10.81 9.61
N TYR A 12 16.48 11.06 10.88
CA TYR A 12 16.15 10.01 11.83
C TYR A 12 14.84 9.29 11.47
N TYR A 13 13.81 10.05 11.08
CA TYR A 13 12.55 9.49 10.63
C TYR A 13 12.73 8.56 9.41
N HIS A 14 13.48 9.01 8.39
CA HIS A 14 13.74 8.19 7.21
C HIS A 14 14.55 6.92 7.52
N ALA A 15 15.57 7.01 8.38
CA ALA A 15 16.34 5.84 8.79
C ALA A 15 15.49 4.82 9.57
N SER A 16 14.67 5.31 10.50
CA SER A 16 13.73 4.48 11.27
C SER A 16 12.68 3.82 10.37
N LEU A 17 12.15 4.57 9.39
CA LEU A 17 11.22 4.06 8.40
C LEU A 17 11.84 2.94 7.55
N ALA A 18 13.06 3.14 7.05
CA ALA A 18 13.77 2.13 6.26
C ALA A 18 14.03 0.85 7.06
N GLN A 19 14.43 0.98 8.34
CA GLN A 19 14.59 -0.17 9.23
C GLN A 19 13.27 -0.90 9.48
N ASN A 20 12.15 -0.17 9.62
CA ASN A 20 10.84 -0.77 9.83
C ASN A 20 10.37 -1.54 8.58
N ILE A 21 10.55 -0.98 7.38
CA ILE A 21 10.28 -1.68 6.11
C ILE A 21 11.13 -2.96 6.01
N ALA A 22 12.42 -2.88 6.31
CA ALA A 22 13.32 -4.03 6.24
C ALA A 22 12.93 -5.14 7.23
N LYS A 23 12.43 -4.77 8.42
CA LYS A 23 12.07 -5.72 9.48
C LYS A 23 10.67 -6.31 9.33
N ASN A 24 9.68 -5.47 9.02
CA ASN A 24 8.27 -5.85 9.06
C ASN A 24 7.65 -5.99 7.68
N SER A 25 8.33 -5.62 6.59
CA SER A 25 7.84 -5.59 5.19
C SER A 25 6.65 -4.65 4.91
N PHE A 26 6.06 -4.05 5.94
CA PHE A 26 5.00 -3.06 5.84
C PHE A 26 5.27 -1.86 6.75
N VAL A 27 4.60 -0.75 6.46
CA VAL A 27 4.66 0.49 7.24
C VAL A 27 3.25 0.93 7.59
N VAL A 28 3.07 1.31 8.85
CA VAL A 28 1.85 2.00 9.29
C VAL A 28 2.12 3.50 9.17
N MET A 29 1.45 4.15 8.23
CA MET A 29 1.45 5.61 8.12
C MET A 29 0.14 6.19 8.69
N PRO A 30 0.18 7.36 9.36
CA PRO A 30 -1.03 8.08 9.70
C PRO A 30 -1.87 8.39 8.47
N CYS A 31 -3.19 8.33 8.63
CA CYS A 31 -4.17 8.54 7.56
C CYS A 31 -4.05 9.95 6.92
N SER A 32 -3.44 10.91 7.62
CA SER A 32 -3.12 12.24 7.07
C SER A 32 -2.20 12.19 5.85
N CYS A 33 -1.43 11.12 5.66
CA CYS A 33 -0.51 10.96 4.53
C CYS A 33 -1.20 10.35 3.30
N VAL A 34 -2.45 9.89 3.43
CA VAL A 34 -3.23 9.35 2.33
C VAL A 34 -4.19 10.41 1.84
N ILE A 35 -4.02 10.84 0.59
CA ILE A 35 -4.98 11.74 -0.05
C ILE A 35 -6.29 10.96 -0.23
N ARG A 36 -7.40 11.48 0.30
CA ARG A 36 -8.72 10.84 0.25
C ARG A 36 -9.10 10.36 -1.15
N SER A 37 -8.79 11.14 -2.20
CA SER A 37 -9.09 10.77 -3.59
C SER A 37 -8.40 9.48 -4.01
N ILE A 38 -7.10 9.34 -3.72
CA ILE A 38 -6.31 8.14 -4.04
C ILE A 38 -6.86 6.92 -3.30
N PHE A 39 -7.23 7.07 -2.02
CA PHE A 39 -7.81 5.97 -1.26
C PHE A 39 -9.13 5.48 -1.86
N VAL A 40 -10.03 6.41 -2.22
CA VAL A 40 -11.32 6.07 -2.83
C VAL A 40 -11.12 5.36 -4.17
N GLU A 41 -10.20 5.85 -5.01
CA GLU A 41 -9.88 5.26 -6.31
C GLU A 41 -9.32 3.84 -6.18
N VAL A 42 -8.39 3.62 -5.24
CA VAL A 42 -7.83 2.28 -4.97
C VAL A 42 -8.92 1.32 -4.48
N VAL A 43 -9.79 1.76 -3.56
CA VAL A 43 -10.87 0.92 -3.04
C VAL A 43 -11.87 0.54 -4.14
N LEU A 44 -12.27 1.50 -4.98
CA LEU A 44 -13.15 1.26 -6.12
C LEU A 44 -12.51 0.29 -7.12
N THR A 45 -11.22 0.46 -7.40
CA THR A 45 -10.46 -0.41 -8.32
C THR A 45 -10.40 -1.84 -7.81
N ILE A 46 -10.12 -2.04 -6.51
CA ILE A 46 -10.10 -3.37 -5.89
C ILE A 46 -11.48 -4.03 -5.95
N ALA A 47 -12.55 -3.26 -5.68
CA ALA A 47 -13.92 -3.76 -5.75
C ALA A 47 -14.30 -4.18 -7.18
N LEU A 48 -13.91 -3.40 -8.19
CA LEU A 48 -14.15 -3.71 -9.60
C LEU A 48 -13.39 -4.96 -10.05
N GLN A 49 -12.11 -5.07 -9.69
CA GLN A 49 -11.27 -6.24 -9.99
C GLN A 49 -11.88 -7.54 -9.44
N ARG A 50 -12.43 -7.51 -8.22
CA ARG A 50 -13.14 -8.65 -7.64
C ARG A 50 -14.37 -9.04 -8.44
N ARG A 51 -15.20 -8.07 -8.83
CA ARG A 51 -16.39 -8.33 -9.66
C ARG A 51 -16.04 -8.95 -11.01
N ILE A 52 -15.00 -8.45 -11.68
CA ILE A 52 -14.52 -9.00 -12.95
C ILE A 52 -14.03 -10.44 -12.76
N LYS A 53 -13.25 -10.70 -11.70
CA LYS A 53 -12.76 -12.05 -11.38
C LYS A 53 -13.89 -13.04 -11.12
N ASP A 54 -14.92 -12.62 -10.39
CA ASP A 54 -16.09 -13.45 -10.10
C ASP A 54 -16.91 -13.72 -11.36
N ALA A 55 -17.09 -12.71 -12.23
CA ALA A 55 -17.76 -12.88 -13.52
C ALA A 55 -17.02 -13.87 -14.42
N LYS A 56 -15.68 -13.77 -14.48
CA LYS A 56 -14.84 -14.70 -15.25
C LYS A 56 -14.99 -16.13 -14.75
N ARG A 57 -14.96 -16.34 -13.42
CA ARG A 57 -15.15 -17.68 -12.83
C ARG A 57 -16.52 -18.28 -13.16
N ARG A 58 -17.58 -17.46 -13.19
CA ARG A 58 -18.92 -17.93 -13.60
C ARG A 58 -18.95 -18.34 -15.07
N ALA A 59 -18.36 -17.55 -15.95
CA ALA A 59 -18.29 -17.88 -17.38
C ALA A 59 -17.51 -19.19 -17.64
N GLU A 60 -16.39 -19.40 -16.93
CA GLU A 60 -15.63 -20.66 -17.01
C GLU A 60 -16.46 -21.87 -16.54
N LEU A 61 -17.26 -21.73 -15.48
CA LEU A 61 -18.13 -22.80 -14.97
C LEU A 61 -19.31 -23.13 -15.90
N GLU A 62 -19.82 -22.17 -16.67
CA GLU A 62 -20.87 -22.41 -17.66
C GLU A 62 -20.32 -23.12 -18.91
N LEU A 63 -19.07 -22.81 -19.30
CA LEU A 63 -18.40 -23.48 -20.41
C LEU A 63 -18.02 -24.94 -20.08
N ASP A 64 -17.59 -25.22 -18.85
CA ASP A 64 -17.20 -26.57 -18.41
C ASP A 64 -18.40 -27.54 -18.27
N LYS A 65 -19.63 -27.00 -18.22
CA LYS A 65 -20.87 -27.78 -18.15
C LYS A 65 -21.51 -28.07 -19.52
N SER A 66 -20.98 -27.48 -20.59
CA SER A 66 -21.50 -27.62 -21.95
C SER A 66 -20.68 -28.59 -22.79
#